data_AF-A0A0F9MDR6-F1
#
_entry.id   AF-A0A0F9MDR6-F1
#
_cell.length_a   1.000
_cell.length_b   1.000
_cell.length_c   1.000
_cell.angle_alpha   90.00
_cell.angle_beta   90.00
_cell.angle_gamma   90.00
#
_symmetry.space_group_name_H-M   'P 1'
#
loop_
_entity.id
_entity.type
_entity.pdbx_description
1 polymer ?
#
loop_
_entity_poly.entity_id
_entity_poly.type
_entity_poly.pdbx_seq_one_letter_code
_entity_poly.pdbx_strand_id
1 'polypeptide(L)'
;MAITVYENKEAGGKRVNLDRRLCLTAAGDRLVEDDTAEAATLYGSAGKEVPRAEFEALGGVVKSAAQPEPEPPGDAGGGDPPAVDYTALQVSDLKDELRRRELPVSGNKAALVARLEEND
;
A
#
# COMPACT_ATOMS: atom_id res chain seq x y z
N MET A 1 10.48 11.99 12.91
CA MET A 1 9.42 11.16 12.30
C MET A 1 9.03 11.74 10.95
N ALA A 2 8.64 10.88 10.00
CA ALA A 2 8.09 11.29 8.70
C ALA A 2 6.58 11.07 8.73
N ILE A 3 5.79 12.13 8.55
CA ILE A 3 4.33 12.05 8.57
C ILE A 3 3.87 11.38 7.28
N THR A 4 3.20 10.25 7.40
CA THR A 4 2.82 9.45 6.23
C THR A 4 1.30 9.45 6.06
N VAL A 5 0.83 9.75 4.85
CA VAL A 5 -0.62 9.73 4.51
C VAL A 5 -0.86 9.01 3.18
N TYR A 6 -2.10 8.59 2.96
CA TYR A 6 -2.49 7.88 1.74
C TYR A 6 -3.01 8.84 0.67
N GLU A 7 -2.66 8.53 -0.58
CA GLU A 7 -3.13 9.27 -1.75
C GLU A 7 -4.65 9.05 -1.98
N ASN A 8 -5.39 10.13 -2.30
CA ASN A 8 -6.75 10.00 -2.76
C ASN A 8 -6.78 9.72 -4.28
N LYS A 9 -7.19 8.50 -4.66
CA LYS A 9 -7.31 8.08 -6.08
C LYS A 9 -8.39 8.84 -6.84
N GLU A 10 -9.46 9.29 -6.17
CA GLU A 10 -10.55 10.03 -6.82
C GLU A 10 -10.09 11.42 -7.31
N ALA A 11 -9.10 12.02 -6.64
CA ALA A 11 -8.51 13.30 -7.02
C ALA A 11 -7.40 13.19 -8.07
N GLY A 12 -7.20 12.01 -8.66
CA GLY A 12 -6.13 11.76 -9.65
C GLY A 12 -4.73 11.96 -9.08
N GLY A 13 -4.51 11.64 -7.81
CA GLY A 13 -3.21 11.72 -7.14
C GLY A 13 -2.73 13.12 -6.77
N LYS A 14 -3.53 14.16 -7.00
CA LYS A 14 -3.18 15.56 -6.68
C LYS A 14 -3.45 15.93 -5.23
N ARG A 15 -4.28 15.16 -4.54
CA ARG A 15 -4.68 15.41 -3.15
C ARG A 15 -4.42 14.18 -2.30
N VAL A 16 -4.16 14.43 -1.03
CA VAL A 16 -4.01 13.40 -0.01
C VAL A 16 -5.05 13.61 1.07
N ASN A 17 -5.54 12.50 1.61
CA ASN A 17 -6.48 12.52 2.73
C ASN A 17 -5.67 12.39 4.03
N LEU A 18 -5.84 13.35 4.92
CA LEU A 18 -5.23 13.28 6.25
C LEU A 18 -5.97 12.24 7.08
N ASP A 19 -5.27 11.24 7.61
CA ASP A 19 -5.86 10.22 8.48
C ASP A 19 -5.97 10.69 9.95
N ARG A 20 -5.22 11.74 10.30
CA ARG A 20 -5.06 12.27 11.65
C ARG A 20 -4.98 13.79 11.65
N ARG A 21 -4.99 14.38 12.84
CA ARG A 21 -4.80 15.82 13.03
C ARG A 21 -3.31 16.16 12.95
N LEU A 22 -2.96 17.06 12.03
CA LEU A 22 -1.60 17.52 11.80
C LEU A 22 -1.50 19.01 12.03
N CYS A 23 -0.40 19.42 12.64
CA CYS A 23 -0.05 20.80 12.91
C CYS A 23 1.24 21.17 12.17
N LEU A 24 1.46 22.46 11.96
CA LEU A 24 2.71 23.03 11.51
C LEU A 24 3.57 23.41 12.73
N THR A 25 4.88 23.34 12.56
CA THR A 25 5.84 23.94 13.49
C THR A 25 5.59 25.43 13.68
N ALA A 26 6.15 26.02 14.75
CA ALA A 26 6.11 27.47 14.95
C ALA A 26 6.68 28.28 13.76
N ALA A 27 7.61 27.70 13.01
CA ALA A 27 8.19 28.32 11.81
C ALA A 27 7.36 28.05 10.54
N GLY A 28 6.40 27.13 10.56
CA GLY A 28 5.53 26.82 9.42
C GLY A 28 6.22 26.01 8.32
N ASP A 29 7.42 25.48 8.58
CA ASP A 29 8.25 24.78 7.59
C ASP A 29 7.98 23.27 7.53
N ARG A 30 7.38 22.70 8.58
CA ARG A 30 7.24 21.25 8.71
C ARG A 30 5.94 20.81 9.36
N LEU A 31 5.44 19.67 8.91
CA LEU A 31 4.31 18.95 9.51
C LEU A 31 4.73 18.15 10.75
N VAL A 32 3.96 18.29 11.81
CA VAL A 32 4.10 17.60 13.08
C VAL A 32 2.74 17.10 13.59
N GLU A 33 2.76 16.12 14.50
CA GLU A 33 1.54 15.59 15.13
C GLU A 33 1.02 16.56 16.21
N ASP A 34 -0.29 16.53 16.47
CA ASP A 34 -0.96 17.39 17.44
C ASP A 34 -0.40 17.28 18.87
N ASP A 35 0.17 16.13 19.26
CA ASP A 35 0.73 15.94 20.61
C ASP A 35 2.17 16.47 20.78
N THR A 36 2.82 16.90 19.69
CA THR A 36 4.20 17.36 19.76
C THR A 36 4.32 18.78 20.31
N ALA A 37 5.35 19.03 21.11
CA ALA A 37 5.63 20.36 21.67
C ALA A 37 5.91 21.44 20.60
N GLU A 38 6.24 21.03 19.37
CA GLU A 38 6.50 21.91 18.24
C GLU A 38 5.21 22.32 17.50
N ALA A 39 4.07 21.69 17.80
CA ALA A 39 2.79 21.98 17.16
C ALA A 39 2.30 23.40 17.49
N ALA A 40 2.20 24.25 16.47
CA ALA A 40 1.78 25.65 16.62
C ALA A 40 0.49 25.98 15.87
N THR A 41 0.41 25.68 14.57
CA THR A 41 -0.76 26.03 13.73
C THR A 41 -1.41 24.77 13.18
N LEU A 42 -2.74 24.66 13.27
CA LEU A 42 -3.46 23.53 12.68
C LEU A 42 -3.32 23.54 11.15
N TYR A 43 -2.70 22.50 10.60
CA TYR A 43 -2.61 22.29 9.15
C TYR A 43 -3.90 21.64 8.62
N GLY A 44 -4.36 20.59 9.29
CA GLY A 44 -5.57 19.90 8.92
C GLY A 44 -5.97 18.81 9.91
N SER A 45 -7.24 18.42 9.87
CA SER A 45 -7.81 17.34 10.68
C SER A 45 -7.98 16.05 9.86
N ALA A 46 -8.21 14.93 10.55
CA ALA A 46 -8.59 13.69 9.91
C ALA A 46 -9.77 13.88 8.93
N GLY A 47 -9.69 13.27 7.75
CA GLY A 47 -10.64 13.39 6.66
C GLY A 47 -10.46 14.62 5.77
N LYS A 48 -9.61 15.58 6.14
CA LYS A 48 -9.34 16.77 5.31
C LYS A 48 -8.50 16.38 4.10
N GLU A 49 -8.92 16.82 2.93
CA GLU A 49 -8.13 16.66 1.70
C GLU A 49 -7.25 17.89 1.46
N VAL A 50 -5.94 17.66 1.39
CA VAL A 50 -4.93 18.71 1.15
C VAL A 50 -4.14 18.44 -0.13
N PRO A 51 -3.52 19.44 -0.75
CA PRO A 51 -2.70 19.24 -1.94
C PRO A 51 -1.47 18.38 -1.62
N ARG A 52 -1.23 17.36 -2.44
CA ARG A 52 -0.06 16.48 -2.31
C ARG A 52 1.24 17.28 -2.28
N ALA A 53 1.39 18.22 -3.22
CA ALA A 53 2.61 19.00 -3.37
C ALA A 53 2.91 19.86 -2.12
N GLU A 54 1.89 20.40 -1.48
CA GLU A 54 2.03 21.20 -0.27
C GLU A 54 2.41 20.32 0.92
N PHE A 55 1.75 19.17 1.05
CA PHE A 55 2.06 18.19 2.08
C PHE A 55 3.51 17.66 1.97
N GLU A 56 3.96 17.33 0.75
CA GLU A 56 5.32 16.89 0.47
C GLU A 56 6.36 18.01 0.71
N ALA A 57 6.03 19.26 0.34
CA ALA A 57 6.90 20.41 0.58
C ALA A 57 7.17 20.64 2.08
N LEU A 58 6.22 20.28 2.95
CA LEU A 58 6.33 20.37 4.40
C LEU A 58 6.96 19.12 5.05
N GLY A 59 7.58 18.24 4.24
CA GLY A 59 8.25 17.03 4.69
C GLY A 59 7.32 15.84 4.95
N GLY A 60 6.07 15.91 4.49
CA GLY A 60 5.14 14.80 4.50
C GLY A 60 5.47 13.76 3.43
N VAL A 61 5.24 12.48 3.74
CA VAL A 61 5.44 11.36 2.82
C VAL A 61 4.08 10.84 2.38
N VAL A 62 3.85 10.79 1.07
CA VAL A 62 2.62 10.24 0.50
C VAL A 62 2.87 8.79 0.12
N LYS A 63 2.20 7.87 0.81
CA LYS A 63 2.09 6.49 0.35
C LYS A 63 0.99 6.43 -0.71
N SER A 64 1.38 6.57 -1.97
CA SER A 64 0.52 6.17 -3.08
C SER A 64 0.25 4.69 -2.90
N ALA A 65 -1.00 4.32 -2.64
CA ALA A 65 -1.43 2.92 -2.58
C ALA A 65 -1.41 2.29 -3.98
N ALA A 66 -0.22 2.18 -4.56
CA ALA A 66 0.11 1.23 -5.60
C ALA A 66 0.48 -0.08 -4.89
N GLN A 67 -0.56 -0.74 -4.37
CA GLN A 67 -0.54 -2.00 -3.62
C GLN A 67 0.19 -1.95 -2.26
N PRO A 68 -0.37 -2.56 -1.19
CA PRO A 68 0.52 -3.12 -0.19
C PRO A 68 1.34 -4.18 -0.93
N GLU A 69 2.65 -3.99 -1.06
CA GLU A 69 3.53 -5.15 -1.08
C GLU A 69 3.22 -5.85 0.25
N PRO A 70 2.56 -7.03 0.25
CA PRO A 70 2.37 -7.74 1.50
C PRO A 70 3.77 -8.03 2.01
N GLU A 71 4.09 -7.44 3.16
CA GLU A 71 5.26 -7.80 3.93
C GLU A 71 5.25 -9.33 4.03
N PRO A 72 6.31 -10.03 3.62
CA PRO A 72 6.30 -11.48 3.57
C PRO A 72 5.98 -11.98 4.99
N PRO A 73 4.99 -12.88 5.17
CA PRO A 73 4.87 -13.57 6.44
C PRO A 73 6.13 -14.42 6.59
N GLY A 74 7.04 -13.93 7.42
CA GLY A 74 8.20 -14.67 7.89
C GLY A 74 7.73 -15.92 8.63
N ASP A 75 8.05 -17.05 8.03
CA ASP A 75 8.59 -18.28 8.62
C ASP A 75 7.89 -18.85 9.87
N ALA A 76 7.28 -20.03 9.70
CA ALA A 76 7.88 -21.29 10.19
C ALA A 76 6.81 -22.39 10.41
N GLY A 77 7.06 -23.59 9.88
CA GLY A 77 6.75 -24.82 10.62
C GLY A 77 6.05 -25.97 9.89
N GLY A 78 6.79 -26.69 9.05
CA GLY A 78 6.95 -28.14 9.20
C GLY A 78 5.98 -29.10 8.50
N GLY A 79 6.50 -29.82 7.50
CA GLY A 79 6.12 -31.20 7.20
C GLY A 79 5.56 -31.45 5.79
N ASP A 80 6.30 -32.27 5.02
CA ASP A 80 6.03 -32.78 3.66
C ASP A 80 6.40 -31.84 2.48
N PRO A 81 6.90 -32.37 1.33
CA PRO A 81 7.40 -31.54 0.23
C PRO A 81 6.29 -30.61 -0.26
N PRO A 82 6.58 -29.30 -0.44
CA PRO A 82 5.55 -28.29 -0.54
C PRO A 82 4.79 -28.48 -1.86
N ALA A 83 3.54 -28.91 -1.76
CA ALA A 83 2.56 -28.52 -2.76
C ALA A 83 2.56 -26.98 -2.75
N VAL A 84 2.92 -26.36 -3.87
CA VAL A 84 2.92 -24.91 -3.97
C VAL A 84 1.47 -24.44 -3.78
N ASP A 85 1.20 -23.75 -2.67
CA ASP A 85 -0.15 -23.24 -2.37
C ASP A 85 -0.53 -22.08 -3.32
N TYR A 86 -0.90 -22.42 -4.54
CA TYR A 86 -1.31 -21.46 -5.56
C TYR A 86 -2.54 -20.64 -5.12
N THR A 87 -3.37 -21.14 -4.21
CA THR A 87 -4.50 -20.39 -3.63
C THR A 87 -4.06 -19.13 -2.89
N ALA A 88 -2.86 -19.14 -2.29
CA ALA A 88 -2.28 -18.03 -1.55
C ALA A 88 -1.70 -16.94 -2.47
N LEU A 89 -1.35 -17.28 -3.71
CA LEU A 89 -0.78 -16.34 -4.69
C LEU A 89 -1.83 -15.36 -5.23
N GLN A 90 -1.39 -14.20 -5.71
CA GLN A 90 -2.28 -13.25 -6.37
C GLN A 90 -2.57 -13.70 -7.81
N VAL A 91 -3.68 -13.20 -8.38
CA VAL A 91 -4.05 -13.51 -9.77
C VAL A 91 -2.95 -13.12 -10.76
N SER A 92 -2.18 -12.07 -10.47
CA SER A 92 -1.04 -11.65 -11.29
C SER A 92 0.06 -12.72 -11.29
N ASP A 93 0.49 -13.17 -10.11
CA ASP A 93 1.52 -14.21 -9.96
C ASP A 93 1.09 -15.54 -10.60
N LEU A 94 -0.18 -15.92 -10.42
CA LEU A 94 -0.75 -17.13 -11.03
C LEU A 94 -0.71 -17.06 -12.56
N LYS A 95 -1.01 -15.89 -13.14
CA LYS A 95 -0.95 -15.70 -14.60
C LYS A 95 0.49 -15.70 -15.10
N ASP A 96 1.43 -15.16 -14.34
CA ASP A 96 2.83 -15.16 -14.72
C ASP A 96 3.42 -16.57 -14.67
N GLU A 97 3.06 -17.37 -13.66
CA GLU A 97 3.45 -18.78 -13.58
C GLU A 97 2.88 -19.59 -14.75
N LEU A 98 1.58 -19.42 -15.05
CA LEU A 98 0.95 -20.04 -16.21
C LEU A 98 1.61 -19.61 -17.54
N ARG A 99 1.99 -18.33 -17.68
CA ARG A 99 2.70 -17.83 -18.88
C ARG A 99 4.07 -18.46 -19.03
N ARG A 100 4.83 -18.61 -17.95
CA ARG A 100 6.15 -19.27 -17.96
C ARG A 100 6.04 -20.73 -18.40
N ARG A 101 4.94 -21.38 -18.05
CA ARG A 101 4.60 -22.75 -18.44
C ARG A 101 3.87 -22.86 -19.78
N GLU A 102 3.71 -21.75 -20.51
CA GLU A 102 2.96 -21.66 -21.78
C GLU A 102 1.50 -22.16 -21.70
N LEU A 103 0.92 -22.09 -20.50
CA LEU A 103 -0.45 -22.49 -20.21
C LEU A 103 -1.43 -21.32 -20.37
N PRO A 104 -2.72 -21.61 -20.69
CA PRO A 104 -3.72 -20.56 -20.87
C PRO A 104 -3.99 -19.79 -19.57
N VAL A 105 -3.87 -18.48 -19.63
CA VAL A 105 -4.12 -17.53 -18.51
C VAL A 105 -5.56 -17.00 -18.44
N SER A 106 -6.46 -17.62 -19.19
CA SER A 106 -7.87 -17.24 -19.27
C SER A 106 -8.68 -17.95 -18.18
N GLY A 107 -9.46 -17.19 -17.41
CA GLY A 107 -10.31 -17.70 -16.33
C GLY A 107 -10.32 -16.80 -15.10
N ASN A 108 -11.08 -17.21 -14.08
CA ASN A 108 -11.07 -16.62 -12.74
C ASN A 108 -9.90 -17.19 -11.91
N LYS A 109 -9.62 -16.61 -10.73
CA LYS A 109 -8.52 -17.04 -9.85
C LYS A 109 -8.53 -18.56 -9.61
N ALA A 110 -9.69 -19.12 -9.26
CA ALA A 110 -9.84 -20.54 -8.99
C ALA A 110 -9.46 -21.41 -10.19
N ALA A 111 -9.85 -21.03 -11.40
CA ALA A 111 -9.47 -21.75 -12.62
C ALA A 111 -7.97 -21.67 -12.94
N LEU A 112 -7.31 -20.57 -12.58
CA LEU A 112 -5.86 -20.42 -12.73
C LEU A 112 -5.10 -21.28 -11.72
N VAL A 113 -5.58 -21.29 -10.47
CA VAL A 113 -5.01 -22.12 -9.39
C VAL A 113 -5.16 -23.60 -9.73
N ALA A 114 -6.37 -24.06 -10.04
CA ALA A 114 -6.61 -25.45 -10.40
C ALA A 114 -5.72 -25.90 -11.57
N ARG A 115 -5.55 -25.03 -12.59
CA ARG A 115 -4.68 -25.34 -13.73
C ARG A 115 -3.21 -25.47 -13.35
N LEU A 116 -2.73 -24.67 -12.41
CA LEU A 116 -1.36 -24.80 -11.90
C LEU A 116 -1.21 -26.06 -11.05
N GLU A 117 -2.16 -26.34 -10.16
CA GLU A 117 -2.18 -27.58 -9.36
C GLU A 117 -2.27 -28.84 -10.23
N GLU A 118 -3.01 -28.80 -11.34
CA GLU A 118 -3.11 -29.91 -12.29
C GLU A 118 -1.83 -30.12 -13.13
N ASN A 119 -0.95 -29.12 -13.20
CA ASN A 119 0.28 -29.12 -14.03
C ASN A 119 1.56 -28.91 -13.20
N ASP A 120 1.52 -29.19 -11.90
CA ASP A 120 2.67 -29.23 -10.97
C ASP A 120 2.93 -30.66 -10.50
#